data_AF-S7XBU7-F1
#
_entry.id   AF-S7XBU7-F1
#
_cell.length_a   1.000
_cell.length_b   1.000
_cell.length_c   1.000
_cell.angle_alpha   90.00
_cell.angle_beta   90.00
_cell.angle_gamma   90.00
#
_symmetry.space_group_name_H-M   'P 1'
#
loop_
_entity.id
_entity.type
_entity.pdbx_description
1 polymer ?
#
loop_
_entity_poly.entity_id
_entity_poly.type
_entity_poly.pdbx_seq_one_letter_code
_entity_poly.pdbx_strand_id
1 'polypeptide(L)'
;MNTWGVAKKWKEMCEKGENLECINELYADNVISKEMPGIPGDVVTGKQNVWNKSKAWIDSVENIHASSISNPLVAGNFFYG
;
A
#
# COMPACT_ATOMS: atom_id res chain seq x y z
N MET A 1 8.26 -8.02 -13.57
CA MET A 1 8.41 -6.55 -13.72
C MET A 1 9.71 -6.11 -13.05
N ASN A 2 10.37 -5.07 -13.56
CA ASN A 2 11.44 -4.39 -12.82
C ASN A 2 10.84 -3.44 -11.76
N THR A 3 11.66 -2.89 -10.87
CA THR A 3 11.22 -2.01 -9.76
C THR A 3 10.42 -0.82 -10.26
N TRP A 4 10.85 -0.20 -11.37
CA TRP A 4 10.15 0.94 -11.96
C TRP A 4 8.76 0.56 -12.49
N GLY A 5 8.63 -0.60 -13.14
CA GLY A 5 7.35 -1.12 -13.62
C GLY A 5 6.39 -1.43 -12.47
N VAL A 6 6.89 -2.00 -11.37
CA VAL A 6 6.09 -2.22 -10.15
C VAL A 6 5.63 -0.89 -9.57
N ALA A 7 6.53 0.08 -9.44
CA ALA A 7 6.22 1.40 -8.87
C ALA A 7 5.18 2.17 -9.71
N LYS A 8 5.30 2.12 -11.05
CA LYS A 8 4.33 2.74 -11.96
C LYS A 8 2.95 2.10 -11.82
N LYS A 9 2.88 0.77 -11.80
CA LYS A 9 1.63 0.04 -11.64
C LYS A 9 0.98 0.32 -10.28
N TRP A 10 1.77 0.32 -9.21
CA TRP A 10 1.32 0.68 -7.87
C TRP A 10 0.66 2.07 -7.85
N LYS A 11 1.33 3.08 -8.44
CA LYS A 11 0.77 4.43 -8.57
C LYS A 11 -0.56 4.44 -9.32
N GLU A 12 -0.60 3.82 -10.50
CA GLU A 12 -1.81 3.78 -11.34
C GLU A 12 -3.01 3.14 -10.64
N MET A 13 -2.78 2.11 -9.82
CA MET A 13 -3.84 1.46 -9.03
C MET A 13 -4.29 2.36 -7.86
N CYS A 14 -3.35 2.96 -7.13
CA CYS A 14 -3.68 3.86 -6.01
C CYS A 14 -4.43 5.12 -6.49
N GLU A 15 -4.07 5.69 -7.64
CA GLU A 15 -4.80 6.83 -8.24
C GLU A 15 -6.25 6.50 -8.61
N LYS A 16 -6.56 5.23 -8.90
CA LYS A 16 -7.92 4.76 -9.18
C LYS A 16 -8.70 4.35 -7.93
N GLY A 17 -8.06 4.37 -6.76
CA GLY A 17 -8.65 3.88 -5.52
C GLY A 17 -8.64 2.35 -5.37
N GLU A 18 -7.95 1.62 -6.24
CA GLU A 18 -7.83 0.15 -6.27
C GLU A 18 -6.84 -0.36 -5.20
N ASN A 19 -6.88 0.21 -3.99
CA ASN A 19 -5.88 -0.02 -2.94
C ASN A 19 -5.85 -1.47 -2.45
N LEU A 20 -7.03 -2.12 -2.35
CA LEU A 20 -7.14 -3.49 -1.87
C LEU A 20 -6.70 -4.50 -2.94
N GLU A 21 -7.02 -4.23 -4.19
CA GLU A 21 -6.58 -4.98 -5.37
C GLU A 21 -5.06 -4.86 -5.53
N CYS A 22 -4.50 -3.67 -5.28
CA CYS A 22 -3.06 -3.42 -5.31
C CYS A 22 -2.30 -4.31 -4.32
N ILE A 23 -2.83 -4.50 -3.10
CA ILE A 23 -2.26 -5.44 -2.12
C ILE A 23 -2.28 -6.87 -2.66
N ASN A 24 -3.41 -7.30 -3.21
CA ASN A 24 -3.54 -8.67 -3.73
C ASN A 24 -2.59 -8.95 -4.90
N GLU A 25 -2.39 -7.95 -5.76
CA GLU A 25 -1.62 -8.11 -6.99
C GLU A 25 -0.11 -7.92 -6.78
N LEU A 26 0.32 -6.95 -5.98
CA LEU A 26 1.72 -6.53 -5.92
C LEU A 26 2.46 -6.98 -4.65
N TYR A 27 1.75 -7.38 -3.59
CA TYR A 27 2.40 -7.64 -2.30
C TYR A 27 2.79 -9.12 -2.18
N ALA A 28 3.97 -9.37 -1.61
CA ALA A 28 4.42 -10.71 -1.28
C ALA A 28 3.59 -11.30 -0.12
N ASP A 29 3.42 -12.63 -0.09
CA ASP A 29 2.66 -13.32 0.97
C ASP A 29 3.22 -13.00 2.38
N ASN A 30 4.53 -12.76 2.47
CA ASN A 30 5.27 -12.44 3.70
C ASN A 30 5.56 -10.94 3.89
N VAL A 31 4.79 -10.05 3.23
CA VAL A 31 4.96 -8.59 3.36
C VAL A 31 4.93 -8.13 4.82
N ILE A 32 5.71 -7.09 5.12
CA ILE A 32 5.73 -6.43 6.44
C ILE A 32 5.32 -4.96 6.24
N SER A 33 4.18 -4.58 6.79
CA SER A 33 3.74 -3.19 6.93
C SER A 33 4.26 -2.64 8.26
N LYS A 34 5.03 -1.56 8.20
CA LYS A 34 5.60 -0.88 9.38
C LYS A 34 5.17 0.57 9.41
N GLU A 35 4.49 0.97 10.47
CA GLU A 35 4.11 2.35 10.76
C GLU A 35 5.12 3.00 11.71
N MET A 36 4.84 4.26 12.09
CA MET A 36 5.57 4.92 13.17
C MET A 36 5.51 4.10 14.47
N PRO A 37 6.65 3.95 15.18
CA PRO A 37 6.68 3.24 16.47
C PRO A 37 5.71 3.83 17.48
N GLY A 38 5.07 2.96 18.27
CA GLY A 38 4.19 3.37 19.38
C GLY A 38 2.72 3.57 19.02
N ILE A 39 2.32 3.24 17.79
CA ILE A 39 0.91 3.21 17.36
C ILE A 39 0.38 1.77 17.41
N PRO A 40 -0.88 1.51 17.81
CA PRO A 40 -1.46 0.17 17.72
C PRO A 40 -1.39 -0.39 16.29
N GLY A 41 -0.84 -1.59 16.13
CA GLY A 41 -0.63 -2.18 14.80
C GLY A 41 0.50 -1.54 14.01
N ASP A 42 1.54 -1.07 14.71
CA ASP A 42 2.77 -0.52 14.16
C ASP A 42 3.55 -1.52 13.29
N VAL A 43 3.45 -2.83 13.57
CA VAL A 43 3.99 -3.87 12.70
C VAL A 43 2.93 -4.91 12.39
N VAL A 44 2.65 -5.10 11.11
CA VAL A 44 1.74 -6.14 10.59
C VAL A 44 2.45 -6.98 9.54
N THR A 45 2.41 -8.29 9.71
CA THR A 45 3.06 -9.25 8.80
C THR A 45 2.05 -10.13 8.11
N GLY A 46 2.29 -10.41 6.82
CA GLY A 46 1.48 -11.30 6.01
C GLY A 46 0.44 -10.55 5.17
N LYS A 47 0.35 -10.91 3.88
CA LYS A 47 -0.51 -10.20 2.91
C LYS A 47 -1.97 -10.12 3.36
N GLN A 48 -2.55 -11.22 3.84
CA GLN A 48 -3.94 -11.24 4.31
C GLN A 48 -4.16 -10.31 5.50
N ASN A 49 -3.19 -10.23 6.42
CA ASN A 49 -3.29 -9.36 7.60
C ASN A 49 -3.20 -7.88 7.20
N VAL A 50 -2.30 -7.54 6.27
CA VAL A 50 -2.21 -6.18 5.71
C VAL A 50 -3.50 -5.82 4.98
N TRP A 51 -4.04 -6.71 4.16
CA TRP A 51 -5.32 -6.52 3.47
C TRP A 51 -6.46 -6.30 4.47
N ASN A 52 -6.57 -7.12 5.52
CA ASN A 52 -7.60 -7.00 6.55
C ASN A 52 -7.51 -5.65 7.29
N LYS A 53 -6.30 -5.22 7.67
CA LYS A 53 -6.06 -3.90 8.30
C LYS A 53 -6.50 -2.77 7.36
N SER A 54 -6.11 -2.82 6.08
CA SER A 54 -6.50 -1.81 5.10
C SER A 54 -8.01 -1.77 4.86
N LYS A 55 -8.68 -2.92 4.79
CA LYS A 55 -10.15 -3.00 4.65
C LYS A 55 -10.85 -2.38 5.86
N ALA A 56 -10.41 -2.73 7.07
CA ALA A 56 -10.97 -2.18 8.31
C ALA A 56 -10.81 -0.65 8.36
N TRP A 57 -9.66 -0.11 7.92
CA TRP A 57 -9.45 1.32 7.83
C TRP A 57 -10.42 1.98 6.83
N ILE A 58 -10.50 1.46 5.59
CA ILE A 58 -11.42 1.99 4.56
C ILE A 58 -12.87 2.00 5.06
N ASP A 59 -13.31 0.92 5.71
CA ASP A 59 -14.68 0.80 6.23
C ASP A 59 -14.96 1.75 7.41
N SER A 60 -13.91 2.18 8.12
CA SER A 60 -14.03 3.15 9.21
C SER A 60 -14.05 4.60 8.74
N VAL A 61 -13.67 4.86 7.48
CA VAL A 61 -13.64 6.21 6.91
C VAL A 61 -14.99 6.53 6.30
N GLU A 62 -15.70 7.50 6.89
CA GLU A 62 -17.02 7.93 6.42
C GLU A 62 -16.94 8.62 5.05
N ASN A 63 -15.96 9.50 4.85
CA ASN A 63 -15.77 10.24 3.60
C ASN A 63 -14.28 10.49 3.33
N ILE A 64 -13.83 10.25 2.09
CA ILE A 64 -12.52 10.70 1.60
C ILE A 64 -12.71 12.04 0.89
N HIS A 65 -12.18 13.12 1.49
CA HIS A 65 -12.28 14.47 0.91
C HIS A 65 -11.25 14.74 -0.20
N ALA A 66 -10.08 14.11 -0.12
CA ALA A 66 -9.04 14.20 -1.12
C ALA A 66 -8.08 13.00 -0.99
N SER A 67 -7.49 12.60 -2.12
CA SER A 67 -6.39 11.63 -2.18
C SER A 67 -5.47 12.04 -3.33
N SER A 68 -4.16 11.99 -3.10
CA SER A 68 -3.16 12.25 -4.13
C SER A 68 -1.96 11.34 -3.91
N ILE A 69 -1.35 10.90 -5.01
CA ILE A 69 -0.17 10.03 -5.02
C ILE A 69 0.91 10.74 -5.83
N SER A 70 2.14 10.76 -5.30
CA SER A 70 3.25 11.44 -5.97
C SER A 70 3.85 10.55 -7.07
N ASN A 71 4.71 11.12 -7.90
CA ASN A 71 5.46 10.30 -8.85
C ASN A 71 6.45 9.41 -8.10
N PRO A 72 6.60 8.13 -8.48
CA PRO A 72 7.45 7.23 -7.75
C PRO A 72 8.92 7.61 -7.88
N LEU A 73 9.63 7.62 -6.75
CA LEU A 73 11.09 7.67 -6.70
C LEU A 73 11.63 6.24 -6.60
N VAL A 74 12.45 5.81 -7.56
CA VAL A 74 12.98 4.44 -7.64
C VAL A 74 14.48 4.44 -7.37
N ALA A 75 14.92 3.62 -6.42
CA ALA A 75 16.33 3.45 -6.04
C ALA A 75 16.68 1.95 -5.93
N GLY A 76 17.23 1.39 -7.00
CA GLY A 76 17.54 -0.04 -7.07
C GLY A 76 16.29 -0.92 -6.93
N ASN A 77 16.17 -1.63 -5.81
CA ASN A 77 15.04 -2.51 -5.49
C ASN A 77 13.98 -1.84 -4.59
N PHE A 78 14.13 -0.54 -4.32
CA PHE A 78 13.22 0.24 -3.49
C PHE A 78 12.48 1.26 -4.34
N PHE A 79 11.23 1.53 -3.98
CA PHE A 79 10.50 2.69 -4.50
C PHE A 79 9.70 3.38 -3.39
N TYR A 80 9.44 4.66 -3.57
CA TYR A 80 8.65 5.54 -2.69
C TYR A 80 7.64 6.29 -3.56
N GLY A 81 6.43 6.58 -3.07
CA GLY A 81 5.37 7.23 -3.86
C GLY A 81 4.29 7.88 -3.01
#